data_AF-A0A3D0NCX9-F1
#
_entry.id   AF-A0A3D0NCX9-F1
#
_cell.length_a   1.000
_cell.length_b   1.000
_cell.length_c   1.000
_cell.angle_alpha   90.00
_cell.angle_beta   90.00
_cell.angle_gamma   90.00
#
_symmetry.space_group_name_H-M   'P 1'
#
loop_
_entity.id
_entity.type
_entity.pdbx_description
1 polymer ?
#
loop_
_entity_poly.entity_id
_entity_poly.type
_entity_poly.pdbx_seq_one_letter_code
_entity_poly.pdbx_strand_id
1 'polypeptide(L)'
;DCERHLIGAADLIDIISARDEQPLAKIMNPDPIRVHHDTDQEEVIRCVDRYDLTSIPVVDDHDRLLGAVTVDDVIDALQQEVTEDIASVVGASAEDLLSRAPWRAASSRIPWLIVAFMISLLSAMIIRLFEGTLEQAVMLAAFIPVITAMSGNSGLQSSMVAVRSMALGLLDDRRIGRLLLRQLPIAFVVATVCGLLALIGGTLIMGTPAYGIIVGAGMFCAIVSGNLVGSVIPVIFHRIGMDEALASGPFVTTMNDAVSLLIYFAIAASLLRAFAL
;
A
#
# COMPACT_ATOMS: atom_id res chain seq x y z
N ASP A 1 9.85 13.87 -39.51
CA ASP A 1 10.43 13.96 -40.87
C ASP A 1 9.42 13.45 -41.91
N CYS A 2 9.82 13.08 -43.12
CA CYS A 2 8.93 12.49 -44.13
C CYS A 2 8.39 11.09 -43.76
N GLU A 3 9.02 10.40 -42.81
CA GLU A 3 8.61 9.11 -42.26
C GLU A 3 7.86 9.25 -40.92
N ARG A 4 7.55 10.50 -40.52
CA ARG A 4 6.89 10.89 -39.26
C ARG A 4 7.71 10.68 -37.98
N HIS A 5 9.04 10.51 -38.07
CA HIS A 5 9.87 10.51 -36.87
C HIS A 5 9.79 11.86 -36.14
N LEU A 6 9.78 11.80 -34.81
CA LEU A 6 9.86 12.96 -33.95
C LEU A 6 11.24 13.62 -34.11
N ILE A 7 11.27 14.86 -34.58
CA ILE A 7 12.50 15.60 -34.89
C ILE A 7 12.78 16.76 -33.93
N GLY A 8 11.80 17.12 -33.10
CA GLY A 8 11.91 18.19 -32.12
C GLY A 8 10.56 18.69 -31.62
N ALA A 9 10.56 19.46 -30.54
CA ALA A 9 9.40 20.19 -30.01
C ALA A 9 9.75 21.66 -29.78
N ALA A 10 8.78 22.56 -29.91
CA ALA A 10 8.97 23.99 -29.70
C ALA A 10 7.74 24.56 -28.97
N ASP A 11 7.98 25.41 -27.97
CA ASP A 11 6.90 26.08 -27.28
C ASP A 11 6.33 27.22 -28.13
N LEU A 12 5.02 27.43 -28.02
CA LEU A 12 4.33 28.49 -28.77
C LEU A 12 4.90 29.88 -28.46
N ILE A 13 5.32 30.12 -27.22
CA ILE A 13 5.93 31.38 -26.80
C ILE A 13 7.27 31.62 -27.51
N ASP A 14 8.08 30.57 -27.69
CA ASP A 14 9.35 30.66 -28.41
C ASP A 14 9.13 30.92 -29.90
N ILE A 15 8.09 30.32 -30.48
CA ILE A 15 7.71 30.57 -31.87
C ILE A 15 7.24 32.02 -32.06
N ILE A 16 6.40 32.54 -31.17
CA ILE A 16 5.88 33.92 -31.24
C ILE A 16 6.98 34.95 -30.96
N SER A 17 7.98 34.61 -30.14
CA SER A 17 9.09 35.50 -29.79
C SER A 17 10.25 35.46 -30.79
N ALA A 18 10.23 34.50 -31.73
CA ALA A 18 11.26 34.37 -32.74
C ALA A 18 11.19 35.47 -33.81
N ARG A 19 12.29 35.67 -34.54
CA ARG A 19 12.32 36.59 -35.69
C ARG A 19 11.59 35.94 -36.87
N ASP A 20 10.88 36.71 -37.67
CA ASP A 20 10.05 36.24 -38.80
C ASP A 20 10.77 35.26 -39.76
N GLU A 21 12.07 35.44 -40.01
CA GLU A 21 12.87 34.59 -40.92
C GLU A 21 13.75 33.57 -40.20
N GLN A 22 13.60 33.40 -38.88
CA GLN A 22 14.39 32.44 -38.11
C GLN A 22 13.92 31.00 -38.39
N PRO A 23 14.81 30.09 -38.83
CA PRO A 23 14.42 28.69 -39.07
C PRO A 23 13.92 28.01 -37.79
N LEU A 24 12.81 27.25 -37.88
CA LEU A 24 12.24 26.50 -36.74
C LEU A 24 13.25 25.54 -36.09
N ALA A 25 14.14 24.94 -36.89
CA ALA A 25 15.21 24.07 -36.41
C ALA A 25 16.21 24.75 -35.44
N LYS A 26 16.25 26.10 -35.40
CA LYS A 26 17.06 26.87 -34.45
C LYS A 26 16.32 27.26 -33.17
N ILE A 27 15.00 27.04 -33.12
CA ILE A 27 14.12 27.42 -32.02
C ILE A 27 13.65 26.17 -31.27
N MET A 28 13.41 25.07 -31.99
CA MET A 28 12.97 23.81 -31.40
C MET A 28 14.05 23.14 -30.55
N ASN A 29 13.64 22.45 -29.49
CA ASN A 29 14.43 21.44 -28.81
C ASN A 29 14.49 20.18 -29.71
N PRO A 30 15.68 19.76 -30.18
CA PRO A 30 15.82 18.60 -31.07
C PRO A 30 15.65 17.24 -30.36
N ASP A 31 15.73 17.20 -29.02
CA ASP A 31 15.56 15.97 -28.23
C ASP A 31 14.53 16.21 -27.13
N PRO A 32 13.23 16.30 -27.49
CA PRO A 32 12.16 16.43 -26.51
C PRO A 32 11.96 15.13 -25.76
N ILE A 33 11.55 15.27 -24.50
CA ILE A 33 11.11 14.14 -23.69
C ILE A 33 9.86 13.55 -24.34
N ARG A 34 9.83 12.23 -24.49
CA ARG A 34 8.77 11.49 -25.19
C ARG A 34 8.40 10.25 -24.41
N VAL A 35 7.16 9.81 -24.58
CA VAL A 35 6.64 8.57 -24.00
C VAL A 35 6.21 7.64 -25.12
N HIS A 36 6.21 6.35 -24.83
CA HIS A 36 5.76 5.33 -25.77
C HIS A 36 4.25 5.11 -25.63
N HIS A 37 3.63 4.56 -26.67
CA HIS A 37 2.17 4.35 -26.70
C HIS A 37 1.65 3.34 -25.67
N ASP A 38 2.51 2.50 -25.10
CA ASP A 38 2.21 1.53 -24.06
C ASP A 38 2.66 1.99 -22.65
N THR A 39 3.18 3.22 -22.54
CA THR A 39 3.60 3.79 -21.26
C THR A 39 2.38 3.97 -20.36
N ASP A 40 2.51 3.51 -19.12
CA ASP A 40 1.45 3.62 -18.13
C ASP A 40 1.07 5.08 -17.86
N GLN A 41 -0.22 5.33 -17.63
CA GLN A 41 -0.77 6.66 -17.39
C GLN A 41 -0.06 7.37 -16.23
N GLU A 42 0.27 6.65 -15.16
CA GLU A 42 0.99 7.19 -14.00
C GLU A 42 2.41 7.65 -14.38
N GLU A 43 3.07 6.94 -15.31
CA GLU A 43 4.40 7.31 -15.78
C GLU A 43 4.38 8.54 -16.69
N VAL A 44 3.34 8.70 -17.51
CA VAL A 44 3.12 9.93 -18.30
C VAL A 44 2.93 11.12 -17.36
N ILE A 45 2.07 10.99 -16.34
CA ILE A 45 1.85 12.01 -15.30
C ILE A 45 3.18 12.39 -14.63
N ARG A 46 3.98 11.39 -14.20
CA ARG A 46 5.29 11.63 -13.58
C ARG A 46 6.26 12.38 -14.49
N CYS A 47 6.26 12.10 -15.80
CA CYS A 47 7.11 12.82 -16.75
C CYS A 47 6.68 14.28 -16.89
N VAL A 48 5.38 14.54 -17.02
CA VAL A 48 4.84 15.89 -17.16
C VAL A 48 5.11 16.73 -15.91
N ASP A 49 4.91 16.18 -14.71
CA ASP A 49 5.21 16.85 -13.43
C ASP A 49 6.71 17.08 -13.22
N ARG A 50 7.56 16.08 -13.49
CA ARG A 50 9.01 16.17 -13.25
C ARG A 50 9.69 17.24 -14.12
N TYR A 51 9.20 17.42 -15.34
CA TYR A 51 9.85 18.26 -16.35
C TYR A 51 9.04 19.53 -16.68
N ASP A 52 8.00 19.83 -15.90
CA ASP A 52 7.12 21.01 -16.07
C ASP A 52 6.59 21.15 -17.51
N LEU A 53 6.19 20.03 -18.14
CA LEU A 53 5.79 20.00 -19.55
C LEU A 53 4.32 20.45 -19.73
N THR A 54 4.04 21.23 -20.77
CA THR A 54 2.66 21.56 -21.15
C THR A 54 2.02 20.51 -22.06
N SER A 55 2.85 19.73 -22.75
CA SER A 55 2.45 18.57 -23.54
C SER A 55 3.63 17.61 -23.69
N ILE A 56 3.33 16.33 -23.88
CA ILE A 56 4.33 15.30 -24.10
C ILE A 56 4.01 14.49 -25.37
N PRO A 57 4.94 14.38 -26.33
CA PRO A 57 4.73 13.60 -27.55
C PRO A 57 4.71 12.09 -27.25
N VAL A 58 3.78 11.40 -27.92
CA VAL A 58 3.62 9.94 -27.87
C VAL A 58 4.16 9.34 -29.16
N VAL A 59 5.06 8.36 -29.03
CA VAL A 59 5.70 7.68 -30.16
C VAL A 59 5.41 6.18 -30.19
N ASP A 60 5.57 5.57 -31.38
CA ASP A 60 5.58 4.11 -31.57
C ASP A 60 6.98 3.51 -31.41
N ASP A 61 7.09 2.19 -31.60
CA ASP A 61 8.35 1.44 -31.44
C ASP A 61 9.45 1.89 -32.42
N HIS A 62 9.09 2.68 -33.44
CA HIS A 62 9.97 3.19 -34.47
C HIS A 62 10.21 4.70 -34.31
N ASP A 63 9.94 5.28 -33.14
CA ASP A 63 10.08 6.73 -32.84
C ASP A 63 9.20 7.63 -33.74
N ARG A 64 8.12 7.09 -34.31
CA ARG A 64 7.17 7.88 -35.12
C ARG A 64 6.16 8.56 -34.22
N LEU A 65 5.93 9.85 -34.46
CA LEU A 65 4.96 10.64 -33.71
C LEU A 65 3.54 10.16 -34.02
N LEU A 66 2.86 9.63 -33.00
CA LEU A 66 1.46 9.22 -33.06
C LEU A 66 0.52 10.34 -32.62
N GLY A 67 0.93 11.12 -31.62
CA GLY A 67 0.13 12.19 -31.03
C GLY A 67 0.87 12.88 -29.89
N ALA A 68 0.13 13.62 -29.08
CA ALA A 68 0.64 14.23 -27.86
C ALA A 68 -0.43 14.19 -26.78
N VAL A 69 -0.01 14.09 -25.53
CA VAL A 69 -0.87 14.23 -24.34
C VAL A 69 -0.64 15.62 -23.78
N THR A 70 -1.71 16.35 -23.48
CA THR A 70 -1.62 17.72 -22.96
C THR A 70 -1.74 17.76 -21.45
N VAL A 71 -1.32 18.86 -20.82
CA VAL A 71 -1.43 19.04 -19.38
C VAL A 71 -2.88 18.95 -18.88
N ASP A 72 -3.86 19.37 -19.68
CA ASP A 72 -5.28 19.25 -19.32
C ASP A 72 -5.70 17.77 -19.23
N ASP A 73 -5.27 16.94 -20.19
CA ASP A 73 -5.50 15.48 -20.16
C ASP A 73 -4.82 14.82 -18.95
N VAL A 74 -3.61 15.30 -18.59
CA VAL A 74 -2.86 14.83 -17.41
C VAL A 74 -3.57 15.19 -16.11
N ILE A 75 -4.19 16.37 -16.03
CA ILE A 75 -4.97 16.80 -14.86
C ILE A 75 -6.20 15.90 -14.67
N ASP A 76 -6.89 15.56 -15.76
CA ASP A 76 -8.04 14.64 -15.71
C ASP A 76 -7.59 13.21 -15.32
N ALA A 77 -6.49 12.74 -15.93
CA ALA A 77 -5.87 11.46 -15.61
C ALA A 77 -5.47 11.37 -14.12
N LEU A 78 -4.88 12.43 -13.57
CA LEU A 78 -4.54 12.54 -12.14
C LEU A 78 -5.77 12.36 -11.23
N GLN A 79 -6.92 12.94 -11.59
CA GLN A 79 -8.14 12.77 -10.79
C GLN A 79 -8.66 11.33 -10.84
N GLN A 80 -8.56 10.69 -12.00
CA GLN A 80 -8.94 9.29 -12.16
C GLN A 80 -8.04 8.36 -11.33
N GLU A 81 -6.72 8.53 -11.39
CA GLU A 81 -5.75 7.77 -10.58
C GLU A 81 -6.04 7.90 -9.09
N VAL A 82 -6.25 9.13 -8.60
CA VAL A 82 -6.60 9.36 -7.18
C VAL A 82 -7.90 8.66 -6.79
N THR A 83 -8.87 8.60 -7.70
CA THR A 83 -10.15 7.92 -7.45
C THR A 83 -9.98 6.40 -7.41
N GLU A 84 -9.15 5.84 -8.30
CA GLU A 84 -8.79 4.43 -8.34
C GLU A 84 -7.99 4.00 -7.11
N ASP A 85 -6.99 4.77 -6.69
CA ASP A 85 -6.24 4.60 -5.44
C ASP A 85 -7.17 4.57 -4.22
N ILE A 86 -8.12 5.49 -4.13
CA ILE A 86 -9.07 5.52 -3.01
C ILE A 86 -10.00 4.29 -3.05
N ALA A 87 -10.46 3.91 -4.25
CA ALA A 87 -11.35 2.77 -4.41
C ALA A 87 -10.68 1.45 -4.01
N SER A 88 -9.43 1.24 -4.42
CA SER A 88 -8.66 0.03 -4.13
C SER A 88 -8.40 -0.14 -2.62
N VAL A 89 -8.06 0.95 -1.91
CA VAL A 89 -7.86 0.95 -0.44
C VAL A 89 -9.11 0.46 0.31
N VAL A 90 -10.32 0.78 -0.18
CA VAL A 90 -11.58 0.33 0.43
C VAL A 90 -12.12 -0.98 -0.17
N GLY A 91 -11.40 -1.61 -1.09
CA GLY A 91 -11.81 -2.85 -1.75
C GLY A 91 -13.02 -2.66 -2.71
N ALA A 92 -13.05 -1.55 -3.44
CA ALA A 92 -14.05 -1.22 -4.45
C ALA A 92 -13.38 -0.85 -5.78
N SER A 93 -14.17 -0.74 -6.87
CA SER A 93 -13.69 -0.14 -8.12
C SER A 93 -14.03 1.37 -8.17
N ALA A 94 -13.25 2.16 -8.93
CA ALA A 94 -13.52 3.58 -9.11
C ALA A 94 -14.90 3.84 -9.73
N GLU A 95 -15.33 3.01 -10.70
CA GLU A 95 -16.68 3.08 -11.26
C GLU A 95 -17.77 2.86 -10.20
N ASP A 96 -17.53 2.06 -9.17
CA ASP A 96 -18.54 1.81 -8.13
C ASP A 96 -18.72 2.99 -7.18
N LEU A 97 -17.66 3.78 -6.93
CA LEU A 97 -17.76 5.00 -6.12
C LEU A 97 -18.72 6.02 -6.76
N LEU A 98 -18.84 6.00 -8.09
CA LEU A 98 -19.72 6.86 -8.86
C LEU A 98 -21.08 6.20 -9.17
N SER A 99 -21.19 4.88 -9.04
CA SER A 99 -22.43 4.14 -9.33
C SER A 99 -23.48 4.30 -8.21
N ARG A 100 -24.71 4.69 -8.57
CA ARG A 100 -25.83 4.85 -7.62
C ARG A 100 -26.58 3.54 -7.33
N ALA A 101 -26.23 2.43 -7.97
CA ALA A 101 -26.97 1.17 -7.88
C ALA A 101 -26.39 0.26 -6.77
N PRO A 102 -27.10 0.04 -5.65
CA PRO A 102 -26.56 -0.73 -4.52
C PRO A 102 -26.10 -2.15 -4.90
N TRP A 103 -26.76 -2.77 -5.86
CA TRP A 103 -26.43 -4.12 -6.33
C TRP A 103 -25.08 -4.20 -7.06
N ARG A 104 -24.73 -3.16 -7.82
CA ARG A 104 -23.48 -3.12 -8.60
C ARG A 104 -22.29 -2.96 -7.68
N ALA A 105 -22.37 -2.01 -6.75
CA ALA A 105 -21.38 -1.80 -5.69
C ALA A 105 -21.25 -3.02 -4.73
N ALA A 106 -22.34 -3.75 -4.46
CA ALA A 106 -22.25 -4.99 -3.69
C ALA A 106 -21.53 -6.09 -4.47
N SER A 107 -21.84 -6.27 -5.76
CA SER A 107 -21.27 -7.33 -6.60
C SER A 107 -19.76 -7.20 -6.80
N SER A 108 -19.22 -5.98 -6.75
CA SER A 108 -17.77 -5.75 -6.81
C SER A 108 -17.05 -5.93 -5.47
N ARG A 109 -17.72 -5.66 -4.35
CA ARG A 109 -17.17 -5.84 -2.99
C ARG A 109 -17.24 -7.28 -2.49
N ILE A 110 -18.28 -8.02 -2.87
CA ILE A 110 -18.51 -9.41 -2.42
C ILE A 110 -17.30 -10.32 -2.66
N PRO A 111 -16.67 -10.34 -3.85
CA PRO A 111 -15.48 -11.18 -4.08
C PRO A 111 -14.37 -10.90 -3.06
N TRP A 112 -14.07 -9.63 -2.80
CA TRP A 112 -13.08 -9.21 -1.81
C TRP A 112 -13.46 -9.61 -0.39
N LEU A 113 -14.74 -9.43 -0.02
CA LEU A 113 -15.25 -9.84 1.29
C LEU A 113 -15.23 -11.36 1.47
N ILE A 114 -15.49 -12.14 0.42
CA ILE A 114 -15.39 -13.60 0.47
C ILE A 114 -13.94 -14.03 0.69
N VAL A 115 -12.97 -13.44 -0.02
CA VAL A 115 -11.54 -13.73 0.19
C VAL A 115 -11.13 -13.37 1.63
N ALA A 116 -11.49 -12.18 2.10
CA ALA A 116 -11.22 -11.73 3.47
C ALA A 116 -11.88 -12.65 4.52
N PHE A 117 -13.11 -13.12 4.26
CA PHE A 117 -13.79 -14.08 5.11
C PHE A 117 -13.06 -15.44 5.16
N MET A 118 -12.62 -15.96 4.01
CA MET A 118 -11.87 -17.22 3.97
C MET A 118 -10.55 -17.12 4.73
N ILE A 119 -9.87 -15.97 4.67
CA ILE A 119 -8.65 -15.71 5.43
C ILE A 119 -8.97 -15.57 6.93
N SER A 120 -10.06 -14.91 7.30
CA SER A 120 -10.43 -14.76 8.72
C SER A 120 -10.81 -16.08 9.40
N LEU A 121 -11.22 -17.11 8.63
CA LEU A 121 -11.36 -18.48 9.15
C LEU A 121 -10.01 -19.05 9.65
N LEU A 122 -8.88 -18.60 9.12
CA LEU A 122 -7.55 -18.99 9.63
C LEU A 122 -7.35 -18.52 11.07
N SER A 123 -7.82 -17.31 11.41
CA SER A 123 -7.81 -16.80 12.78
C SER A 123 -8.61 -17.69 13.73
N ALA A 124 -9.77 -18.18 13.29
CA ALA A 124 -10.56 -19.14 14.07
C ALA A 124 -9.82 -20.48 14.26
N MET A 125 -9.12 -20.96 13.24
CA MET A 125 -8.28 -22.17 13.34
C MET A 125 -7.11 -21.97 14.32
N ILE A 126 -6.51 -20.78 14.35
CA ILE A 126 -5.44 -20.43 15.29
C ILE A 126 -5.98 -20.41 16.73
N ILE A 127 -7.12 -19.77 16.97
CA ILE A 127 -7.76 -19.77 18.30
C ILE A 127 -8.01 -21.20 18.77
N ARG A 128 -8.53 -22.07 17.89
CA ARG A 128 -8.73 -23.49 18.20
C ARG A 128 -7.41 -24.22 18.52
N LEU A 129 -6.32 -23.92 17.81
CA LEU A 129 -5.01 -24.52 18.08
C LEU A 129 -4.49 -24.18 19.49
N PHE A 130 -4.85 -23.01 20.02
CA PHE A 130 -4.45 -22.53 21.35
C PHE A 130 -5.57 -22.61 22.39
N GLU A 131 -6.60 -23.44 22.15
CA GLU A 131 -7.72 -23.66 23.09
C GLU A 131 -7.23 -24.05 24.49
N GLY A 132 -6.27 -24.97 24.60
CA GLY A 132 -5.70 -25.34 25.90
C GLY A 132 -4.96 -24.21 26.62
N THR A 133 -4.40 -23.24 25.88
CA THR A 133 -3.81 -22.02 26.49
C THR A 133 -4.90 -21.07 26.97
N LEU A 134 -6.00 -20.97 26.24
CA LEU A 134 -7.17 -20.18 26.64
C LEU A 134 -7.89 -20.79 27.85
N GLU A 135 -7.95 -22.11 27.98
CA GLU A 135 -8.52 -22.76 29.17
C GLU A 135 -7.74 -22.41 30.44
N GLN A 136 -6.41 -22.31 30.35
CA GLN A 136 -5.56 -21.89 31.47
C GLN A 136 -5.80 -20.42 31.85
N ALA A 137 -6.02 -19.56 30.86
CA ALA A 137 -6.18 -18.13 31.08
C ALA A 137 -7.25 -17.52 30.16
N VAL A 138 -8.52 -17.80 30.48
CA VAL A 138 -9.69 -17.40 29.66
C VAL A 138 -9.71 -15.88 29.41
N MET A 139 -9.27 -15.10 30.39
CA MET A 139 -9.22 -13.65 30.26
C MET A 139 -8.30 -13.16 29.12
N LEU A 140 -7.33 -13.96 28.65
CA LEU A 140 -6.48 -13.60 27.51
C LEU A 140 -7.32 -13.40 26.23
N ALA A 141 -8.48 -14.04 26.13
CA ALA A 141 -9.41 -13.83 25.03
C ALA A 141 -9.95 -12.39 24.96
N ALA A 142 -10.08 -11.71 26.11
CA ALA A 142 -10.56 -10.33 26.16
C ALA A 142 -9.60 -9.34 25.48
N PHE A 143 -8.32 -9.71 25.33
CA PHE A 143 -7.31 -8.90 24.65
C PHE A 143 -7.17 -9.21 23.16
N ILE A 144 -7.82 -10.26 22.65
CA ILE A 144 -7.80 -10.60 21.22
C ILE A 144 -8.19 -9.38 20.35
N PRO A 145 -9.34 -8.70 20.58
CA PRO A 145 -9.74 -7.59 19.71
C PRO A 145 -8.77 -6.42 19.76
N VAL A 146 -8.13 -6.19 20.90
CA VAL A 146 -7.19 -5.08 21.09
C VAL A 146 -5.90 -5.38 20.33
N ILE A 147 -5.40 -6.62 20.41
CA ILE A 147 -4.17 -7.04 19.73
C ILE A 147 -4.37 -7.06 18.22
N THR A 148 -5.46 -7.66 17.73
CA THR A 148 -5.74 -7.72 16.29
C THR A 148 -5.95 -6.33 15.72
N ALA A 149 -6.73 -5.47 16.38
CA ALA A 149 -6.94 -4.09 15.91
C ALA A 149 -5.65 -3.26 15.89
N MET A 150 -4.84 -3.30 16.96
CA MET A 150 -3.61 -2.49 17.02
C MET A 150 -2.54 -2.97 16.04
N SER A 151 -2.36 -4.28 15.93
CA SER A 151 -1.45 -4.84 14.92
C SER A 151 -1.96 -4.58 13.51
N GLY A 152 -3.26 -4.83 13.25
CA GLY A 152 -3.95 -4.56 11.98
C GLY A 152 -3.75 -3.13 11.50
N ASN A 153 -3.99 -2.16 12.37
CA ASN A 153 -3.79 -0.73 12.08
C ASN A 153 -2.32 -0.39 11.79
N SER A 154 -1.38 -0.96 12.53
CA SER A 154 0.05 -0.74 12.27
C SER A 154 0.50 -1.35 10.94
N GLY A 155 -0.01 -2.55 10.60
CA GLY A 155 0.23 -3.19 9.31
C GLY A 155 -0.36 -2.39 8.15
N LEU A 156 -1.57 -1.86 8.31
CA LEU A 156 -2.23 -1.00 7.32
C LEU A 156 -1.45 0.31 7.07
N GLN A 157 -0.92 0.93 8.14
CA GLN A 157 -0.06 2.11 7.98
C GLN A 157 1.20 1.77 7.20
N SER A 158 1.80 0.61 7.47
CA SER A 158 3.01 0.18 6.77
C SER A 158 2.75 -0.18 5.31
N SER A 159 1.61 -0.83 5.02
CA SER A 159 1.22 -1.17 3.65
C SER A 159 0.95 0.06 2.82
N MET A 160 0.24 1.07 3.36
CA MET A 160 0.02 2.33 2.65
C MET A 160 1.33 3.05 2.31
N VAL A 161 2.30 3.09 3.24
CA VAL A 161 3.61 3.67 2.95
C VAL A 161 4.35 2.87 1.87
N ALA A 162 4.25 1.54 1.90
CA ALA A 162 4.87 0.68 0.89
C ALA A 162 4.25 0.89 -0.51
N VAL A 163 2.92 0.80 -0.62
CA VAL A 163 2.18 1.03 -1.86
C VAL A 163 2.47 2.41 -2.42
N ARG A 164 2.37 3.46 -1.59
CA ARG A 164 2.66 4.82 -2.06
C ARG A 164 4.10 5.00 -2.52
N SER A 165 5.06 4.33 -1.88
CA SER A 165 6.46 4.36 -2.31
C SER A 165 6.67 3.66 -3.66
N MET A 166 5.86 2.64 -3.98
CA MET A 166 5.89 1.94 -5.28
C MET A 166 5.24 2.79 -6.36
N ALA A 167 4.04 3.33 -6.10
CA ALA A 167 3.33 4.27 -6.98
C ALA A 167 4.15 5.53 -7.31
N LEU A 168 4.99 6.03 -6.40
CA LEU A 168 5.86 7.17 -6.72
C LEU A 168 7.08 6.81 -7.60
N GLY A 169 7.23 5.55 -8.03
CA GLY A 169 8.39 5.08 -8.79
C GLY A 169 9.72 5.20 -8.02
N LEU A 170 9.65 5.30 -6.68
CA LEU A 170 10.82 5.53 -5.83
C LEU A 170 11.59 4.25 -5.49
N LEU A 171 11.07 3.09 -5.89
CA LEU A 171 11.56 1.77 -5.52
C LEU A 171 12.15 1.02 -6.71
N ASP A 172 13.47 1.09 -6.85
CA ASP A 172 14.22 0.01 -7.48
C ASP A 172 14.17 -1.25 -6.61
N ASP A 173 14.33 -2.43 -7.21
CA ASP A 173 14.50 -3.72 -6.53
C ASP A 173 15.54 -3.67 -5.37
N ARG A 174 16.56 -2.82 -5.51
CA ARG A 174 17.61 -2.60 -4.50
C ARG A 174 17.17 -1.74 -3.31
N ARG A 175 16.11 -0.94 -3.48
CA ARG A 175 15.59 0.01 -2.46
C ARG A 175 14.45 -0.60 -1.63
N ILE A 176 13.78 -1.63 -2.13
CA ILE A 176 12.74 -2.39 -1.42
C ILE A 176 13.23 -2.87 -0.04
N GLY A 177 14.39 -3.52 0.03
CA GLY A 177 14.95 -3.98 1.30
C GLY A 177 15.26 -2.83 2.28
N ARG A 178 15.70 -1.67 1.76
CA ARG A 178 15.97 -0.48 2.57
C ARG A 178 14.68 0.14 3.13
N LEU A 179 13.59 0.10 2.36
CA LEU A 179 12.28 0.53 2.81
C LEU A 179 11.80 -0.33 3.99
N LEU A 180 11.85 -1.66 3.86
CA LEU A 180 11.47 -2.59 4.92
C LEU A 180 12.29 -2.35 6.20
N LEU A 181 13.60 -2.16 6.07
CA LEU A 181 14.49 -1.88 7.19
C LEU A 181 14.20 -0.53 7.86
N ARG A 182 13.73 0.47 7.11
CA ARG A 182 13.37 1.79 7.64
C ARG A 182 12.07 1.76 8.45
N GLN A 183 11.17 0.81 8.18
CA GLN A 183 9.93 0.64 8.93
C GLN A 183 10.13 -0.01 10.30
N LEU A 184 11.11 -0.91 10.43
CA LEU A 184 11.43 -1.58 11.70
C LEU A 184 11.57 -0.63 12.91
N PRO A 185 12.42 0.42 12.90
CA PRO A 185 12.54 1.32 14.06
C PRO A 185 11.22 2.02 14.41
N ILE A 186 10.41 2.38 13.42
CA ILE A 186 9.08 2.98 13.63
C ILE A 186 8.17 1.96 14.33
N ALA A 187 8.13 0.73 13.81
CA ALA A 187 7.37 -0.37 14.39
C ALA A 187 7.79 -0.66 15.82
N PHE A 188 9.09 -0.66 16.12
CA PHE A 188 9.62 -0.86 17.47
C PHE A 188 9.14 0.22 18.45
N VAL A 189 9.21 1.50 18.07
CA VAL A 189 8.74 2.59 18.93
C VAL A 189 7.25 2.48 19.21
N VAL A 190 6.42 2.25 18.18
CA VAL A 190 4.97 2.08 18.33
C VAL A 190 4.66 0.85 19.18
N ALA A 191 5.32 -0.28 18.91
CA ALA A 191 5.16 -1.52 19.65
C ALA A 191 5.54 -1.36 21.13
N THR A 192 6.60 -0.62 21.46
CA THR A 192 6.98 -0.35 22.85
C THR A 192 5.91 0.45 23.57
N VAL A 193 5.41 1.54 22.98
CA VAL A 193 4.38 2.38 23.60
C VAL A 193 3.09 1.58 23.80
N CYS A 194 2.60 0.91 22.75
CA CYS A 194 1.38 0.11 22.82
C CYS A 194 1.54 -1.11 23.74
N GLY A 195 2.70 -1.76 23.74
CA GLY A 195 3.02 -2.88 24.62
C GLY A 195 3.03 -2.48 26.10
N LEU A 196 3.59 -1.31 26.44
CA LEU A 196 3.54 -0.78 27.80
C LEU A 196 2.11 -0.44 28.24
N LEU A 197 1.31 0.18 27.36
CA LEU A 197 -0.11 0.46 27.64
C LEU A 197 -0.91 -0.84 27.82
N ALA A 198 -0.66 -1.84 26.98
CA ALA A 198 -1.30 -3.15 27.06
C ALA A 198 -0.87 -3.91 28.32
N LEU A 199 0.38 -3.74 28.77
CA LEU A 199 0.85 -4.25 30.06
C LEU A 199 0.06 -3.63 31.20
N ILE A 200 -0.02 -2.31 31.26
CA ILE A 200 -0.75 -1.60 32.31
C ILE A 200 -2.22 -2.04 32.30
N GLY A 201 -2.87 -2.02 31.13
CA GLY A 201 -4.25 -2.47 30.98
C GLY A 201 -4.46 -3.93 31.41
N GLY A 202 -3.56 -4.83 31.00
CA GLY A 202 -3.55 -6.24 31.39
C GLY A 202 -3.44 -6.42 32.89
N THR A 203 -2.51 -5.71 33.54
CA THR A 203 -2.36 -5.78 35.01
C THR A 203 -3.59 -5.29 35.76
N LEU A 204 -4.21 -4.21 35.29
CA LEU A 204 -5.39 -3.62 35.94
C LEU A 204 -6.64 -4.50 35.76
N ILE A 205 -6.83 -5.08 34.58
CA ILE A 205 -8.01 -5.89 34.26
C ILE A 205 -7.92 -7.28 34.89
N MET A 206 -6.75 -7.93 34.82
CA MET A 206 -6.57 -9.31 35.30
C MET A 206 -6.07 -9.40 36.74
N GLY A 207 -5.73 -8.28 37.37
CA GLY A 207 -5.33 -8.19 38.77
C GLY A 207 -3.95 -8.78 39.09
N THR A 208 -3.25 -9.38 38.12
CA THR A 208 -1.88 -9.89 38.32
C THR A 208 -0.88 -9.27 37.34
N PRO A 209 0.31 -8.88 37.82
CA PRO A 209 1.37 -8.35 36.95
C PRO A 209 1.82 -9.32 35.85
N ALA A 210 1.79 -10.63 36.13
CA ALA A 210 2.22 -11.66 35.20
C ALA A 210 1.36 -11.66 33.91
N TYR A 211 0.04 -11.53 34.03
CA TYR A 211 -0.82 -11.45 32.84
C TYR A 211 -0.62 -10.15 32.07
N GLY A 212 -0.36 -9.03 32.75
CA GLY A 212 0.02 -7.79 32.05
C GLY A 212 1.29 -7.94 31.24
N ILE A 213 2.31 -8.63 31.76
CA ILE A 213 3.54 -8.90 31.00
C ILE A 213 3.24 -9.75 29.76
N ILE A 214 2.39 -10.79 29.90
CA ILE A 214 1.96 -11.63 28.78
C ILE A 214 1.30 -10.80 27.68
N VAL A 215 0.30 -10.00 28.05
CA VAL A 215 -0.44 -9.14 27.11
C VAL A 215 0.46 -8.08 26.49
N GLY A 216 1.30 -7.42 27.28
CA GLY A 216 2.22 -6.38 26.80
C GLY A 216 3.28 -6.91 25.84
N ALA A 217 3.92 -8.03 26.17
CA ALA A 217 4.90 -8.69 25.30
C ALA A 217 4.24 -9.23 24.03
N GLY A 218 3.03 -9.79 24.15
CA GLY A 218 2.21 -10.25 23.04
C GLY A 218 1.85 -9.11 22.07
N MET A 219 1.37 -7.98 22.61
CA MET A 219 1.06 -6.76 21.84
C MET A 219 2.30 -6.23 21.12
N PHE A 220 3.44 -6.16 21.81
CA PHE A 220 4.69 -5.72 21.22
C PHE A 220 5.07 -6.58 19.99
N CYS A 221 5.09 -7.91 20.16
CA CYS A 221 5.46 -8.83 19.09
C CYS A 221 4.44 -8.81 17.94
N ALA A 222 3.15 -8.72 18.27
CA ALA A 222 2.08 -8.61 17.29
C ALA A 222 2.27 -7.37 16.40
N ILE A 223 2.45 -6.18 16.98
CA ILE A 223 2.63 -4.94 16.21
C ILE A 223 3.87 -5.00 15.31
N VAL A 224 5.01 -5.47 15.83
CA VAL A 224 6.23 -5.61 15.02
C VAL A 224 6.00 -6.55 13.84
N SER A 225 5.34 -7.69 14.08
CA SER A 225 5.03 -8.65 13.03
C SER A 225 4.02 -8.12 12.02
N GLY A 226 2.99 -7.39 12.47
CA GLY A 226 1.98 -6.83 11.59
C GLY A 226 2.51 -5.73 10.70
N ASN A 227 3.43 -4.92 11.22
CA ASN A 227 4.14 -3.93 10.41
C ASN A 227 5.00 -4.58 9.32
N LEU A 228 5.70 -5.68 9.64
CA LEU A 228 6.47 -6.46 8.67
C LEU A 228 5.56 -7.06 7.59
N VAL A 229 4.47 -7.70 7.99
CA VAL A 229 3.47 -8.28 7.08
C VAL A 229 2.90 -7.20 6.16
N GLY A 230 2.48 -6.06 6.72
CA GLY A 230 1.95 -4.94 5.95
C GLY A 230 2.95 -4.34 4.96
N SER A 231 4.25 -4.37 5.27
CA SER A 231 5.27 -3.86 4.35
C SER A 231 5.66 -4.88 3.27
N VAL A 232 5.60 -6.18 3.58
CA VAL A 232 6.07 -7.25 2.69
C VAL A 232 4.99 -7.67 1.69
N ILE A 233 3.71 -7.69 2.08
CA ILE A 233 2.63 -8.14 1.18
C ILE A 233 2.56 -7.30 -0.12
N PRO A 234 2.57 -5.96 -0.08
CA PRO A 234 2.54 -5.16 -1.30
C PRO A 234 3.75 -5.41 -2.21
N VAL A 235 4.93 -5.61 -1.62
CA VAL A 235 6.16 -5.94 -2.35
C VAL A 235 6.05 -7.30 -3.05
N ILE A 236 5.38 -8.27 -2.43
CA ILE A 236 5.12 -9.58 -3.06
C ILE A 236 4.19 -9.39 -4.25
N PHE A 237 3.14 -8.58 -4.11
CA PHE A 237 2.19 -8.29 -5.20
C PHE A 237 2.89 -7.65 -6.40
N HIS A 238 3.75 -6.65 -6.15
CA HIS A 238 4.59 -6.03 -7.17
C HIS A 238 5.44 -7.06 -7.93
N ARG A 239 6.10 -7.96 -7.19
CA ARG A 239 6.98 -8.99 -7.75
C ARG A 239 6.25 -10.01 -8.62
N ILE A 240 4.97 -10.25 -8.39
CA ILE A 240 4.16 -11.20 -9.18
C ILE A 240 3.31 -10.51 -10.25
N GLY A 241 3.46 -9.19 -10.43
CA GLY A 241 2.71 -8.40 -11.41
C GLY A 241 1.23 -8.22 -11.06
N MET A 242 0.89 -8.28 -9.77
CA MET A 242 -0.44 -7.95 -9.26
C MET A 242 -0.44 -6.50 -8.76
N ASP A 243 -1.55 -5.80 -8.99
CA ASP A 243 -1.78 -4.43 -8.49
C ASP A 243 -1.59 -4.36 -6.97
N GLU A 244 -0.62 -3.54 -6.54
CA GLU A 244 -0.22 -3.42 -5.14
C GLU A 244 -1.23 -2.63 -4.32
N ALA A 245 -2.06 -1.80 -4.95
CA ALA A 245 -3.10 -1.05 -4.27
C ALA A 245 -4.15 -1.98 -3.67
N LEU A 246 -4.41 -3.14 -4.30
CA LEU A 246 -5.23 -4.23 -3.77
C LEU A 246 -4.65 -4.83 -2.48
N ALA A 247 -3.34 -4.78 -2.31
CA ALA A 247 -2.64 -5.21 -1.09
C ALA A 247 -2.64 -4.13 0.02
N SER A 248 -3.28 -2.97 -0.14
CA SER A 248 -3.40 -1.98 0.94
C SER A 248 -4.70 -2.11 1.75
N GLY A 249 -5.63 -2.98 1.35
CA GLY A 249 -6.99 -3.02 1.88
C GLY A 249 -7.29 -4.16 2.88
N PRO A 250 -8.54 -4.70 2.88
CA PRO A 250 -9.01 -5.74 3.80
C PRO A 250 -8.17 -7.03 3.81
N PHE A 251 -7.47 -7.31 2.71
CA PHE A 251 -6.60 -8.48 2.60
C PHE A 251 -5.43 -8.43 3.58
N VAL A 252 -4.74 -7.29 3.66
CA VAL A 252 -3.59 -7.15 4.57
C VAL A 252 -4.04 -7.19 6.02
N THR A 253 -5.13 -6.52 6.37
CA THR A 253 -5.62 -6.52 7.75
C THR A 253 -6.06 -7.91 8.19
N THR A 254 -6.75 -8.67 7.35
CA THR A 254 -7.15 -10.05 7.69
C THR A 254 -5.99 -11.03 7.77
N MET A 255 -4.99 -10.93 6.87
CA MET A 255 -3.74 -11.70 7.02
C MET A 255 -3.01 -11.34 8.31
N ASN A 256 -2.96 -10.04 8.62
CA ASN A 256 -2.31 -9.54 9.80
C ASN A 256 -3.01 -10.03 11.08
N ASP A 257 -4.34 -10.08 11.12
CA ASP A 257 -5.09 -10.65 12.25
C ASP A 257 -4.65 -12.08 12.55
N ALA A 258 -4.53 -12.93 11.51
CA ALA A 258 -4.08 -14.31 11.66
C ALA A 258 -2.64 -14.39 12.20
N VAL A 259 -1.70 -13.66 11.58
CA VAL A 259 -0.28 -13.66 12.02
C VAL A 259 -0.14 -13.12 13.44
N SER A 260 -0.86 -12.05 13.76
CA SER A 260 -0.85 -11.41 15.09
C SER A 260 -1.40 -12.32 16.17
N LEU A 261 -2.50 -13.03 15.89
CA LEU A 261 -3.07 -14.00 16.82
C LEU A 261 -2.12 -15.17 17.07
N LEU A 262 -1.51 -15.69 16.00
CA LEU A 262 -0.54 -16.77 16.11
C LEU A 262 0.63 -16.36 17.03
N ILE A 263 1.17 -15.16 16.83
CA ILE A 263 2.29 -14.65 17.62
C ILE A 263 1.86 -14.36 19.06
N TYR A 264 0.71 -13.72 19.26
CA TYR A 264 0.18 -13.45 20.59
C TYR A 264 0.04 -14.73 21.40
N PHE A 265 -0.63 -15.75 20.84
CA PHE A 265 -0.83 -16.99 21.55
C PHE A 265 0.46 -17.79 21.73
N ALA A 266 1.40 -17.75 20.79
CA ALA A 266 2.72 -18.34 20.97
C ALA A 266 3.47 -17.73 22.15
N ILE A 267 3.46 -16.39 22.25
CA ILE A 267 4.05 -15.66 23.39
C ILE A 267 3.32 -16.01 24.68
N ALA A 268 1.99 -15.97 24.69
CA ALA A 268 1.19 -16.31 25.86
C ALA A 268 1.44 -17.73 26.37
N ALA A 269 1.42 -18.72 25.48
CA ALA A 269 1.71 -20.11 25.83
C ALA A 269 3.13 -20.29 26.38
N SER A 270 4.12 -19.59 25.82
CA SER A 270 5.49 -19.65 26.30
C SER A 270 5.67 -19.04 27.70
N LEU A 271 5.02 -17.89 27.95
CA LEU A 271 5.15 -17.16 29.20
C LEU A 271 4.31 -17.75 30.32
N LEU A 272 3.13 -18.31 30.04
CA LEU A 272 2.34 -19.06 31.02
C LEU A 272 3.15 -20.23 31.59
N ARG A 273 3.78 -21.01 30.70
CA ARG A 273 4.70 -22.09 31.11
C ARG A 273 5.89 -21.58 31.93
N ALA A 274 6.48 -20.44 31.53
CA ALA A 274 7.62 -19.86 32.24
C ALA A 274 7.26 -19.33 33.64
N PHE A 275 6.05 -18.78 33.79
CA PHE A 275 5.54 -18.31 35.07
C PHE A 275 4.89 -19.41 35.93
N ALA A 276 4.85 -20.65 35.43
CA ALA A 276 4.21 -21.80 36.07
C ALA A 276 2.74 -21.53 36.44
N LEU A 277 2.04 -20.80 35.56
CA LEU A 277 0.61 -20.48 35.65
C LEU A 277 -0.22 -21.50 34.88
#